data_AF-A0A8J3HMX0-F1
#
_entry.id   AF-A0A8J3HMX0-F1
#
_cell.length_a   1.000
_cell.length_b   1.000
_cell.length_c   1.000
_cell.angle_alpha   90.00
_cell.angle_beta   90.00
_cell.angle_gamma   90.00
#
_symmetry.space_group_name_H-M   'P 1'
#
loop_
_entity.id
_entity.type
_entity.pdbx_description
1 polymer ?
#
loop_
_entity_poly.entity_id
_entity_poly.type
_entity_poly.pdbx_seq_one_letter_code
_entity_poly.pdbx_strand_id
1 'polypeptide(L)'
;MGTLGNGLPDLPPEWGEVVIPDDPAELAEEAVKVRAELKREARARRRAVRRARWRKRLHLPERIDDPEAPSLALPLLVLAVAVVITLLSLVLIAWPGLTRPIPRQPNPGPPVVPGPSVSAPASTPPGTPPASPAAG
;
A
#
# COMPACT_ATOMS: atom_id res chain seq x y z
N MET A 1 -2.10 57.49 8.06
CA MET A 1 -1.97 56.17 8.70
C MET A 1 -1.04 56.36 9.87
N GLY A 2 -1.59 56.45 11.08
CA GLY A 2 -0.80 56.67 12.28
C GLY A 2 0.13 55.48 12.49
N THR A 3 1.42 55.71 12.40
CA THR A 3 2.42 54.81 12.97
C THR A 3 2.65 55.33 14.38
N LEU A 4 2.44 54.51 15.40
CA LEU A 4 2.92 54.85 16.74
C LEU A 4 4.45 55.01 16.61
N GLY A 5 5.08 55.91 17.38
CA GLY A 5 6.49 56.32 17.21
C GLY A 5 7.56 55.20 17.25
N ASN A 6 7.14 53.94 17.35
CA ASN A 6 7.91 52.69 17.24
C ASN A 6 7.88 52.05 15.84
N GLY A 7 7.21 52.66 14.85
CA GLY A 7 7.12 52.13 13.48
C GLY A 7 6.16 50.95 13.31
N LEU A 8 5.43 50.57 14.36
CA LEU A 8 4.34 49.61 14.25
C LEU A 8 3.06 50.35 13.76
N PRO A 9 2.31 49.74 12.83
CA PRO A 9 1.00 50.28 12.45
C PRO A 9 0.11 50.34 13.69
N ASP A 10 -0.63 51.44 13.83
CA ASP A 10 -1.62 51.57 14.88
C ASP A 10 -2.59 50.37 14.82
N LEU A 11 -2.80 49.76 15.98
CA LEU A 11 -3.64 48.57 16.09
C LEU A 11 -5.09 49.00 15.89
N PRO A 12 -5.91 48.20 15.18
CA PRO A 12 -7.31 48.50 15.02
C PRO A 12 -7.98 48.68 16.38
N PRO A 13 -8.78 49.74 16.59
CA PRO A 13 -9.39 50.02 17.89
C PRO A 13 -10.32 48.89 18.36
N GLU A 14 -10.83 48.06 17.44
CA GLU A 14 -11.65 46.89 17.77
C GLU A 14 -10.88 45.73 18.42
N TRP A 15 -9.54 45.72 18.39
CA TRP A 15 -8.73 44.64 18.98
C TRP A 15 -8.54 44.77 20.49
N GLY A 16 -8.86 45.94 21.05
CA GLY A 16 -8.69 46.22 22.47
C GLY A 16 -7.21 46.29 22.89
N GLU A 17 -6.96 46.18 24.20
CA GLU A 17 -5.62 46.25 24.77
C GLU A 17 -4.82 44.97 24.44
N VAL A 18 -3.76 45.12 23.64
CA VAL A 18 -2.86 44.02 23.31
C VAL A 18 -1.76 43.94 24.37
N VAL A 19 -1.96 43.07 25.36
CA VAL A 19 -0.96 42.77 26.40
C VAL A 19 -0.02 41.68 25.88
N ILE A 20 1.26 42.01 25.75
CA ILE A 20 2.31 41.03 25.45
C ILE A 20 2.84 40.52 26.79
N PRO A 21 2.63 39.24 27.14
CA PRO A 21 3.15 38.69 28.39
C PRO A 21 4.69 38.71 28.41
N ASP A 22 5.26 38.90 29.59
CA ASP A 22 6.71 39.04 29.79
C ASP A 22 7.48 37.72 29.49
N ASP A 23 6.80 36.57 29.57
CA ASP A 23 7.33 35.27 29.14
C ASP A 23 6.59 34.74 27.88
N PRO A 24 7.26 34.63 26.73
CA PRO A 24 6.65 34.10 25.52
C PRO A 24 6.31 32.60 25.59
N ALA A 25 6.86 31.87 26.56
CA ALA A 25 6.55 30.46 26.78
C ALA A 25 5.09 30.26 27.22
N GLU A 26 4.50 31.24 27.89
CA GLU A 26 3.08 31.21 28.27
C GLU A 26 2.15 31.13 27.06
N LEU A 27 2.54 31.69 25.91
CA LEU A 27 1.76 31.64 24.66
C LEU A 27 2.01 30.39 23.81
N ALA A 28 2.98 29.56 24.17
CA ALA A 28 3.39 28.43 23.33
C ALA A 28 2.29 27.37 23.23
N GLU A 29 1.55 27.13 24.32
CA GLU A 29 0.47 26.15 24.37
C GLU A 29 -0.73 26.59 23.50
N GLU A 30 -1.14 27.85 23.59
CA GLU A 30 -2.18 28.43 22.74
C GLU A 30 -1.75 28.46 21.28
N ALA A 31 -0.51 28.85 21.00
CA ALA A 31 0.02 28.88 19.65
C ALA A 31 0.02 27.49 19.00
N VAL A 32 0.31 26.42 19.76
CA VAL A 32 0.22 25.04 19.28
C VAL A 32 -1.23 24.68 18.92
N LYS A 33 -2.22 25.07 19.74
CA LYS A 33 -3.65 24.85 19.45
C LYS A 33 -4.07 25.58 18.17
N VAL A 34 -3.76 26.86 18.04
CA VAL A 34 -4.10 27.66 16.84
C VAL A 34 -3.43 27.10 15.58
N ARG A 35 -2.14 26.72 15.66
CA ARG A 35 -1.44 26.07 14.53
C ARG A 35 -2.09 24.74 14.15
N ALA A 36 -2.53 23.95 15.13
CA ALA A 36 -3.20 22.69 14.88
C ALA A 36 -4.55 22.89 14.17
N GLU A 37 -5.32 23.89 14.59
CA GLU A 37 -6.61 24.26 14.00
C GLU A 37 -6.46 24.77 12.56
N LEU A 38 -5.60 25.76 12.33
CA LEU A 38 -5.31 26.28 10.99
C LEU A 38 -4.77 25.20 10.05
N LYS A 39 -3.95 24.27 10.55
CA LYS A 39 -3.45 23.14 9.76
C LYS A 39 -4.58 22.16 9.38
N ARG A 40 -5.57 21.96 10.26
CA ARG A 40 -6.76 21.14 9.96
C ARG A 40 -7.60 21.81 8.86
N GLU A 41 -7.87 23.11 8.99
CA GLU A 41 -8.60 23.86 7.97
C GLU A 41 -7.89 23.89 6.63
N ALA A 42 -6.59 24.18 6.62
CA ALA A 42 -5.79 24.21 5.40
C ALA A 42 -5.80 22.84 4.71
N ARG A 43 -5.76 21.73 5.46
CA ARG A 43 -5.90 20.38 4.91
C ARG A 43 -7.29 20.15 4.32
N ALA A 44 -8.35 20.59 4.99
CA ALA A 44 -9.72 20.49 4.48
C ALA A 44 -9.88 21.28 3.17
N ARG A 45 -9.42 22.54 3.12
CA ARG A 45 -9.43 23.38 1.92
C ARG A 45 -8.64 22.75 0.77
N ARG A 46 -7.43 22.24 1.02
CA ARG A 46 -6.62 21.54 0.00
C ARG A 46 -7.34 20.31 -0.56
N ARG A 47 -8.01 19.53 0.30
CA ARG A 47 -8.80 18.36 -0.13
C ARG A 47 -10.00 18.79 -0.97
N ALA A 48 -10.73 19.83 -0.57
CA ALA A 48 -11.86 20.37 -1.32
C ALA A 48 -11.43 20.87 -2.71
N VAL A 49 -10.34 21.64 -2.81
CA VAL A 49 -9.80 22.13 -4.09
C VAL A 49 -9.34 20.97 -4.97
N ARG A 50 -8.65 19.96 -4.41
CA ARG A 50 -8.29 18.75 -5.17
C ARG A 50 -9.53 18.05 -5.69
N ARG A 51 -10.55 17.83 -4.87
CA ARG A 51 -11.80 17.19 -5.28
C ARG A 51 -12.51 17.98 -6.38
N ALA A 52 -12.63 19.31 -6.25
CA ALA A 52 -13.21 20.17 -7.26
C ALA A 52 -12.45 20.09 -8.60
N ARG A 53 -11.12 20.10 -8.56
CA ARG A 53 -10.28 19.94 -9.77
C ARG A 53 -10.44 18.57 -10.41
N TRP A 54 -10.49 17.50 -9.61
CA TRP A 54 -10.74 16.15 -10.09
C TRP A 54 -12.14 16.01 -10.70
N ARG A 55 -13.16 16.61 -10.09
CA ARG A 55 -14.53 16.66 -10.63
C ARG A 55 -14.58 17.38 -11.97
N LYS A 56 -13.95 18.55 -12.09
CA LYS A 56 -13.86 19.29 -13.37
C LYS A 56 -13.15 18.48 -14.46
N ARG A 57 -12.03 17.82 -14.11
CA ARG A 57 -11.29 16.97 -15.06
C ARG A 57 -12.09 15.76 -15.53
N LEU A 58 -12.94 15.22 -14.67
CA LEU A 58 -13.79 14.06 -14.98
C LEU A 58 -15.16 14.48 -15.55
N HIS A 59 -15.37 15.77 -15.85
CA HIS A 59 -16.66 16.32 -16.27
C HIS A 59 -17.83 15.80 -15.41
N LEU A 60 -17.61 15.65 -14.11
CA LEU A 60 -18.65 15.23 -13.19
C LEU A 60 -19.63 16.40 -13.04
N PRO A 61 -20.93 16.23 -13.31
CA PRO A 61 -21.88 17.34 -13.29
C PRO A 61 -21.88 18.01 -11.91
N GLU A 62 -21.88 19.35 -11.94
CA GLU A 62 -21.88 20.22 -10.75
C GLU A 62 -23.22 20.13 -9.99
N ARG A 63 -24.26 19.59 -10.65
CA ARG A 63 -25.67 19.65 -10.27
C ARG A 63 -26.14 18.33 -9.63
N ILE A 64 -25.71 18.08 -8.39
CA ILE A 64 -26.12 16.91 -7.58
C ILE A 64 -27.15 17.33 -6.49
N ASP A 65 -27.36 18.64 -6.30
CA ASP A 65 -28.17 19.19 -5.20
C ASP A 65 -29.56 19.71 -5.63
N ASP A 66 -30.10 19.26 -6.77
CA ASP A 66 -31.51 19.50 -7.09
C ASP A 66 -32.37 18.37 -6.48
N PRO A 67 -33.23 18.65 -5.49
CA PRO A 67 -34.07 17.64 -4.83
C PRO A 67 -35.13 17.01 -5.74
N GLU A 68 -35.37 17.60 -6.91
CA GLU A 68 -36.36 17.19 -7.92
C GLU A 68 -35.73 16.39 -9.09
N ALA A 69 -34.40 16.30 -9.17
CA ALA A 69 -33.73 15.55 -10.23
C ALA A 69 -33.48 14.09 -9.79
N PRO A 70 -33.87 13.07 -10.57
CA PRO A 70 -33.71 11.67 -10.20
C PRO A 70 -32.25 11.39 -9.85
N SER A 71 -32.06 10.96 -8.61
CA SER A 71 -30.79 10.82 -7.90
C SER A 71 -29.68 10.17 -8.74
N LEU A 72 -28.83 10.96 -9.41
CA LEU A 72 -27.63 10.48 -10.10
C LEU A 72 -26.62 9.81 -9.15
N ALA A 73 -26.78 10.00 -7.83
CA ALA A 73 -26.04 9.27 -6.82
C ALA A 73 -26.27 7.75 -6.91
N LEU A 74 -27.50 7.31 -7.23
CA LEU A 74 -27.86 5.91 -7.34
C LEU A 74 -27.17 5.20 -8.54
N PRO A 75 -27.27 5.68 -9.79
CA PRO A 75 -26.58 5.05 -10.91
C PRO A 75 -25.05 5.16 -10.78
N LEU A 76 -24.52 6.23 -10.17
CA LEU A 76 -23.08 6.34 -9.91
C LEU A 76 -22.62 5.30 -8.88
N LEU A 77 -23.41 5.07 -7.83
CA LEU A 77 -23.14 4.02 -6.84
C LEU A 77 -23.16 2.64 -7.50
N VAL A 78 -24.17 2.34 -8.31
CA VAL A 78 -24.28 1.07 -9.05
C VAL A 78 -23.08 0.88 -9.98
N LEU A 79 -22.71 1.91 -10.75
CA LEU A 79 -21.54 1.87 -11.63
C LEU A 79 -20.24 1.66 -10.84
N ALA A 80 -20.07 2.37 -9.72
CA ALA A 80 -18.90 2.22 -8.87
C ALA A 80 -18.79 0.80 -8.30
N VAL A 81 -19.90 0.24 -7.80
CA VAL A 81 -19.96 -1.13 -7.30
C VAL A 81 -19.64 -2.13 -8.41
N ALA A 82 -20.23 -1.96 -9.60
CA ALA A 82 -19.96 -2.81 -10.75
C ALA A 82 -18.48 -2.78 -11.16
N VAL A 83 -17.85 -1.60 -11.20
CA VAL A 83 -16.42 -1.43 -11.49
C VAL A 83 -15.56 -2.08 -10.41
N VAL A 84 -15.89 -1.92 -9.13
CA VAL A 84 -15.17 -2.57 -8.02
C VAL A 84 -15.25 -4.09 -8.14
N ILE A 85 -16.42 -4.67 -8.38
CA ILE A 85 -16.60 -6.11 -8.58
C ILE A 85 -15.78 -6.60 -9.79
N THR A 86 -15.79 -5.83 -10.87
CA THR A 86 -15.04 -6.14 -12.09
C THR A 86 -13.54 -6.13 -11.82
N LEU A 87 -13.03 -5.08 -11.15
CA LEU A 87 -11.63 -4.98 -10.77
C LEU A 87 -11.23 -6.09 -9.80
N LEU A 88 -12.09 -6.44 -8.84
CA LEU A 88 -11.83 -7.54 -7.91
C LEU A 88 -11.67 -8.85 -8.69
N SER A 89 -12.61 -9.15 -9.59
CA SER A 89 -12.55 -10.33 -10.46
C SER A 89 -11.28 -10.35 -11.30
N LEU A 90 -10.92 -9.20 -11.90
CA LEU A 90 -9.71 -9.07 -12.71
C LEU A 90 -8.45 -9.29 -11.87
N VAL A 91 -8.40 -8.78 -10.64
CA VAL A 91 -7.28 -8.96 -9.70
C VAL A 91 -7.18 -10.42 -9.26
N LEU A 92 -8.29 -11.08 -8.95
CA LEU A 92 -8.31 -12.52 -8.62
C LEU A 92 -7.75 -13.38 -9.76
N ILE A 93 -8.07 -13.00 -11.00
CA ILE A 93 -7.61 -13.71 -12.21
C ILE A 93 -6.17 -13.36 -12.55
N ALA A 94 -5.77 -12.10 -12.41
CA ALA A 94 -4.43 -11.63 -12.74
C ALA A 94 -3.38 -12.09 -11.71
N TRP A 95 -3.79 -12.40 -10.47
CA TRP A 95 -2.93 -12.98 -9.45
C TRP A 95 -3.49 -14.31 -8.90
N PRO A 96 -3.45 -15.39 -9.70
CA PRO A 96 -3.83 -16.73 -9.23
C PRO A 96 -2.87 -17.26 -8.15
N GLY A 97 -1.74 -16.57 -7.92
CA GLY A 97 -0.77 -16.88 -6.89
C GLY A 97 -1.25 -16.61 -5.46
N LEU A 98 -2.29 -15.80 -5.25
CA LEU A 98 -2.79 -15.48 -3.89
C LEU A 98 -3.80 -16.50 -3.36
N THR A 99 -4.45 -17.26 -4.26
CA THR A 99 -5.49 -18.24 -3.92
C THR A 99 -5.02 -19.68 -4.09
N ARG A 100 -3.79 -19.94 -4.56
CA ARG A 100 -3.26 -21.30 -4.64
C ARG A 100 -3.21 -21.89 -3.22
N PRO A 101 -4.08 -22.86 -2.88
CA PRO A 101 -3.88 -23.64 -1.68
C PRO A 101 -2.53 -24.33 -1.87
N ILE A 102 -1.66 -24.26 -0.87
CA ILE A 102 -0.43 -25.04 -0.82
C ILE A 102 -0.79 -26.45 -1.26
N PRO A 103 -0.19 -27.02 -2.33
CA PRO A 103 -0.41 -28.41 -2.64
C PRO A 103 0.03 -29.17 -1.40
N ARG A 104 -0.92 -29.81 -0.71
CA ARG A 104 -0.61 -30.83 0.28
C ARG A 104 0.34 -31.78 -0.42
N GLN A 105 1.60 -31.71 -0.01
CA GLN A 105 2.67 -32.57 -0.46
C GLN A 105 2.13 -34.00 -0.45
N PRO A 106 2.26 -34.77 -1.55
CA PRO A 106 1.98 -36.19 -1.50
C PRO A 106 2.94 -36.74 -0.46
N ASN A 107 2.38 -37.25 0.63
CA ASN A 107 3.12 -37.98 1.65
C ASN A 107 3.93 -39.07 0.92
N PRO A 108 5.27 -39.00 0.88
CA PRO A 108 6.04 -40.13 0.38
C PRO A 108 5.76 -41.28 1.35
N GLY A 109 5.11 -42.32 0.84
CA GLY A 109 4.94 -43.58 1.55
C GLY A 109 6.28 -44.10 2.09
N PRO A 110 6.23 -45.04 3.05
CA PRO A 110 7.39 -45.43 3.83
C PRO A 110 8.60 -45.82 2.96
N PRO A 111 9.83 -45.56 3.43
CA PRO A 111 11.03 -45.75 2.63
C PRO A 111 11.14 -47.21 2.18
N VAL A 112 11.05 -47.44 0.87
CA VAL A 112 11.46 -48.71 0.28
C VAL A 112 12.97 -48.77 0.44
N VAL A 113 13.42 -49.63 1.35
CA VAL A 113 14.83 -50.02 1.51
C VAL A 113 15.25 -50.77 0.25
N PRO A 114 16.22 -50.28 -0.56
CA PRO A 114 16.82 -51.10 -1.59
C PRO A 114 17.67 -52.16 -0.88
N GLY A 115 17.19 -53.41 -0.86
CA GLY A 115 18.00 -54.54 -0.43
C GLY A 115 19.27 -54.65 -1.29
N PRO A 116 20.40 -55.10 -0.71
CA PRO A 116 21.67 -55.12 -1.39
C PRO A 116 21.58 -55.96 -2.66
N SER A 117 22.00 -55.35 -3.78
CA SER A 117 22.30 -56.01 -5.03
C SER A 117 23.27 -57.16 -4.74
N VAL A 118 22.76 -58.38 -4.66
CA VAL A 118 23.60 -59.57 -4.73
C VAL A 118 24.10 -59.64 -6.18
N SER A 119 25.20 -58.95 -6.46
CA SER A 119 26.07 -59.30 -7.59
C SER A 119 26.61 -60.69 -7.30
N ALA A 120 25.94 -61.69 -7.89
CA ALA A 120 26.44 -63.05 -7.96
C ALA A 120 27.84 -63.04 -8.61
N PRO A 121 28.88 -63.57 -7.94
CA PRO A 121 30.15 -63.81 -8.60
C PRO A 121 29.97 -65.01 -9.53
N ALA A 122 30.05 -64.76 -10.83
CA ALA A 122 30.18 -65.82 -11.83
C ALA A 122 31.48 -66.59 -11.57
N SER A 123 31.32 -67.83 -11.16
CA SER A 123 32.08 -69.04 -11.50
C SER A 123 33.56 -68.89 -11.90
N THR A 124 34.41 -69.53 -11.10
CA THR A 124 35.85 -69.79 -11.22
C THR A 124 36.22 -70.82 -12.35
N PRO A 125 37.52 -71.13 -12.61
CA PRO A 125 38.14 -71.37 -13.93
C PRO A 125 38.41 -72.91 -14.15
N PRO A 126 39.30 -73.47 -15.03
CA PRO A 126 40.74 -73.17 -15.22
C PRO A 126 41.28 -73.27 -16.67
N GLY A 127 42.42 -72.62 -16.93
CA GLY A 127 43.17 -72.80 -18.18
C GLY A 127 44.59 -72.26 -18.05
N THR A 128 45.47 -73.03 -17.42
CA THR A 128 46.92 -72.75 -17.34
C THR A 128 47.64 -73.22 -18.63
N PRO A 129 48.92 -72.87 -18.84
CA PRO A 129 49.44 -71.93 -19.83
C PRO A 129 50.08 -72.64 -21.04
N PRO A 130 50.74 -71.90 -21.95
CA PRO A 130 52.18 -72.20 -22.04
C PRO A 130 53.08 -70.96 -22.13
N ALA A 131 54.19 -71.08 -21.38
CA ALA A 131 55.55 -70.67 -21.68
C ALA A 131 55.79 -69.49 -22.63
N SER A 132 56.46 -68.46 -22.11
CA SER A 132 57.40 -67.66 -22.90
C SER A 132 58.70 -67.47 -22.11
N PRO A 133 59.88 -67.71 -22.73
CA PRO A 133 61.18 -67.65 -22.08
C PRO A 133 61.87 -66.29 -22.26
N ALA A 134 62.98 -66.11 -21.53
CA ALA A 134 64.04 -65.11 -21.75
C ALA A 134 63.69 -63.67 -21.30
N ALA A 135 64.58 -62.84 -20.76
CA ALA A 135 66.02 -62.86 -20.55
C ALA A 135 66.35 -61.73 -19.55
N GLY A 136 67.52 -61.79 -18.89
CA GLY A 136 68.16 -60.65 -18.22
C GLY A 136 68.51 -60.91 -16.77
#